data_AF-A0A7V1HDL1-F1
#
_entry.id   AF-A0A7V1HDL1-F1
#
_cell.length_a   1.000
_cell.length_b   1.000
_cell.length_c   1.000
_cell.angle_alpha   90.00
_cell.angle_beta   90.00
_cell.angle_gamma   90.00
#
_symmetry.space_group_name_H-M   'P 1'
#
loop_
_entity.id
_entity.type
_entity.pdbx_description
1 polymer ?
#
loop_
_entity_poly.entity_id
_entity_poly.type
_entity_poly.pdbx_seq_one_letter_code
_entity_poly.pdbx_strand_id
1 'polypeptide(L)'
;MNLLRSAINFILDMWLWNMTWGWYQVFLSLIFMWIFIVFMGRMKSGPALLLILGSYVSAFAVYSLFVIGVLMYWLQWEWVVDSITTYVPVNVLVASLYLGAIYTFLQSLFFVMLKEKYCIVFPMILIVIVVSNGLGALLATYFIYALEITP
;
A
#
# COMPACT_ATOMS: atom_id res chain seq x y z
N MET A 1 10.70 8.43 24.28
CA MET A 1 10.84 7.01 23.86
C MET A 1 9.54 6.40 23.36
N ASN A 2 8.38 6.68 23.97
CA ASN A 2 7.11 6.02 23.61
C ASN A 2 6.63 6.29 22.18
N LEU A 3 6.80 7.51 21.64
CA LEU A 3 6.36 7.86 20.28
C LEU A 3 7.14 7.11 19.19
N LEU A 4 8.48 7.04 19.32
CA LEU A 4 9.32 6.33 18.35
C LEU A 4 9.00 4.83 18.32
N ARG A 5 8.86 4.21 19.51
CA ARG A 5 8.43 2.81 19.63
C ARG A 5 7.05 2.58 19.01
N SER A 6 6.09 3.47 19.27
CA SER A 6 4.75 3.39 18.67
C SER A 6 4.79 3.49 17.14
N ALA A 7 5.62 4.38 16.58
CA ALA A 7 5.75 4.54 15.14
C ALA A 7 6.39 3.31 14.48
N ILE A 8 7.44 2.73 15.09
CA ILE A 8 8.10 1.53 14.57
C ILE A 8 7.13 0.34 14.60
N ASN A 9 6.41 0.16 15.71
CA ASN A 9 5.42 -0.92 15.83
C ASN A 9 4.29 -0.76 14.81
N PHE A 10 3.79 0.47 14.59
CA PHE A 10 2.80 0.74 13.55
C PHE A 10 3.30 0.33 12.15
N ILE A 11 4.55 0.66 11.81
CA ILE A 11 5.14 0.27 10.52
C ILE A 11 5.25 -1.25 10.39
N LEU A 12 5.71 -1.94 11.44
CA LEU A 12 5.78 -3.40 11.46
C LEU A 12 4.39 -4.04 11.33
N ASP A 13 3.40 -3.55 12.07
CA ASP A 13 2.02 -4.06 12.04
C ASP A 13 1.39 -3.86 10.65
N MET A 14 1.62 -2.72 10.01
CA MET A 14 1.14 -2.48 8.64
C MET A 14 1.88 -3.34 7.60
N TRP A 15 3.14 -3.66 7.83
CA TRP A 15 3.88 -4.60 6.97
C TRP A 15 3.37 -6.04 7.11
N LEU A 16 3.14 -6.50 8.35
CA LEU A 16 2.49 -7.79 8.60
C LEU A 16 1.10 -7.84 7.97
N TRP A 17 0.28 -6.80 8.16
CA TRP A 17 -1.02 -6.66 7.52
C TRP A 17 -0.93 -6.78 6.00
N ASN A 18 0.07 -6.12 5.39
CA ASN A 18 0.31 -6.20 3.96
C ASN A 18 0.59 -7.63 3.50
N MET A 19 1.40 -8.37 4.25
CA MET A 19 1.78 -9.75 3.94
C MET A 19 0.60 -10.72 4.09
N THR A 20 -0.29 -10.48 5.05
CA THR A 20 -1.45 -11.35 5.32
C THR A 20 -2.64 -11.03 4.41
N TRP A 21 -3.08 -9.78 4.40
CA TRP A 21 -4.36 -9.37 3.77
C TRP A 21 -4.17 -8.31 2.67
N GLY A 22 -3.00 -7.65 2.60
CA GLY A 22 -2.74 -6.57 1.66
C GLY A 22 -2.88 -6.96 0.19
N TRP A 23 -2.71 -8.24 -0.16
CA TRP A 23 -2.80 -8.73 -1.54
C TRP A 23 -4.16 -8.43 -2.20
N TYR A 24 -5.27 -8.56 -1.46
CA TYR A 24 -6.61 -8.23 -1.98
C TYR A 24 -6.72 -6.75 -2.34
N GLN A 25 -6.25 -5.89 -1.44
CA GLN A 25 -6.25 -4.44 -1.65
C GLN A 25 -5.34 -4.06 -2.82
N VAL A 26 -4.13 -4.62 -2.89
CA VAL A 26 -3.16 -4.35 -3.98
C VAL A 26 -3.75 -4.74 -5.33
N PHE A 27 -4.34 -5.93 -5.43
CA PHE A 27 -4.96 -6.41 -6.68
C PHE A 27 -6.12 -5.52 -7.13
N LEU A 28 -7.04 -5.17 -6.22
CA LEU A 28 -8.17 -4.30 -6.53
C LEU A 28 -7.72 -2.88 -6.90
N SER A 29 -6.77 -2.32 -6.15
CA SER A 29 -6.21 -0.99 -6.41
C SER A 29 -5.48 -0.94 -7.76
N LEU A 30 -4.81 -2.02 -8.15
CA LEU A 30 -4.20 -2.16 -9.48
C LEU A 30 -5.25 -2.10 -10.59
N ILE A 31 -6.36 -2.85 -10.45
CA ILE A 31 -7.45 -2.85 -11.42
C ILE A 31 -8.04 -1.45 -11.56
N PHE A 32 -8.36 -0.78 -10.44
CA PHE A 32 -8.91 0.58 -10.49
C PHE A 32 -7.95 1.58 -11.11
N MET A 33 -6.67 1.51 -10.74
CA MET A 33 -5.65 2.41 -11.28
C MET A 33 -5.50 2.23 -12.79
N TRP A 34 -5.53 0.99 -13.26
CA TRP A 34 -5.46 0.67 -14.68
C TRP A 34 -6.68 1.21 -15.43
N ILE A 35 -7.89 0.98 -14.92
CA ILE A 35 -9.12 1.51 -15.50
C ILE A 35 -9.07 3.04 -15.59
N PHE A 36 -8.68 3.73 -14.51
CA PHE A 36 -8.61 5.19 -14.51
C PHE A 36 -7.56 5.74 -15.47
N ILE A 37 -6.36 5.16 -15.52
CA ILE A 37 -5.32 5.63 -16.45
C ILE A 37 -5.74 5.44 -17.92
N VAL A 38 -6.36 4.30 -18.24
CA VAL A 38 -6.88 4.03 -19.59
C VAL A 38 -8.04 4.97 -19.94
N PHE A 39 -8.98 5.18 -19.02
CA PHE A 39 -10.14 6.06 -19.23
C PHE A 39 -9.73 7.52 -19.44
N MET A 40 -8.68 7.99 -18.77
CA MET A 40 -8.13 9.33 -18.98
C MET A 40 -7.45 9.51 -20.36
N GLY A 41 -7.33 8.46 -21.18
CA GLY A 41 -6.77 8.51 -22.53
C GLY A 41 -5.28 8.87 -22.58
N ARG A 42 -4.57 8.81 -21.44
CA ARG A 42 -3.19 9.28 -21.33
C ARG A 42 -2.16 8.28 -21.86
N MET A 43 -2.48 6.99 -21.84
CA MET A 43 -1.55 5.91 -22.20
C MET A 43 -2.27 4.74 -22.85
N LYS A 44 -1.56 4.00 -23.72
CA LYS A 44 -2.04 2.70 -24.22
C LYS A 44 -2.12 1.70 -23.07
N SER A 45 -3.10 0.80 -23.13
CA SER A 45 -3.42 -0.14 -22.04
C SER A 45 -2.23 -0.99 -21.56
N GLY A 46 -1.44 -1.56 -22.48
CA GLY A 46 -0.28 -2.40 -22.12
C GLY A 46 0.82 -1.65 -21.35
N PRO A 47 1.39 -0.57 -21.90
CA PRO A 47 2.37 0.25 -21.19
C PRO A 47 1.84 0.82 -19.86
N ALA A 48 0.55 1.19 -19.79
CA ALA A 48 -0.07 1.64 -18.54
C ALA A 48 -0.06 0.53 -17.49
N LEU A 49 -0.45 -0.69 -17.85
CA LEU A 49 -0.45 -1.84 -16.95
C LEU A 49 0.96 -2.15 -16.42
N LEU A 50 1.98 -2.14 -17.28
CA LEU A 50 3.37 -2.36 -16.85
C LEU A 50 3.86 -1.27 -15.90
N LEU A 51 3.51 0.00 -16.16
CA LEU A 51 3.87 1.11 -15.29
C LEU A 51 3.21 1.00 -13.91
N ILE A 52 1.93 0.61 -13.87
CA ILE A 52 1.18 0.40 -12.62
C ILE A 52 1.77 -0.79 -11.85
N LEU A 53 1.96 -1.93 -12.51
CA LEU A 53 2.61 -3.11 -11.92
C LEU A 53 3.97 -2.75 -11.35
N GLY A 54 4.79 -2.03 -12.11
CA GLY A 54 6.09 -1.52 -11.67
C GLY A 54 5.97 -0.65 -10.42
N SER A 55 4.95 0.21 -10.33
CA SER A 55 4.73 1.04 -9.14
C SER A 55 4.37 0.25 -7.89
N TYR A 56 3.54 -0.80 -7.98
CA TYR A 56 3.21 -1.67 -6.86
C TYR A 56 4.38 -2.55 -6.43
N VAL A 57 5.10 -3.13 -7.39
CA VAL A 57 6.30 -3.93 -7.12
C VAL A 57 7.37 -3.07 -6.47
N SER A 58 7.60 -1.85 -6.97
CA SER A 58 8.55 -0.90 -6.39
C SER A 58 8.13 -0.49 -4.97
N ALA A 59 6.86 -0.15 -4.74
CA ALA A 59 6.37 0.19 -3.40
C ALA A 59 6.54 -0.97 -2.41
N PHE A 60 6.15 -2.19 -2.81
CA PHE A 60 6.32 -3.39 -1.98
C PHE A 60 7.79 -3.66 -1.65
N ALA A 61 8.68 -3.56 -2.66
CA ALA A 61 10.10 -3.80 -2.49
C ALA A 61 10.74 -2.76 -1.56
N VAL A 62 10.48 -1.47 -1.78
CA VAL A 62 10.99 -0.38 -0.92
C VAL A 62 10.49 -0.54 0.51
N TYR A 63 9.20 -0.85 0.68
CA TYR A 63 8.62 -1.04 2.00
C TYR A 63 9.22 -2.24 2.73
N SER A 64 9.36 -3.38 2.04
CA SER A 64 9.95 -4.59 2.62
C SER A 64 11.44 -4.43 2.92
N LEU A 65 12.20 -3.76 2.06
CA LEU A 65 13.62 -3.45 2.31
C LEU A 65 13.78 -2.53 3.52
N PHE A 66 12.89 -1.54 3.68
CA PHE A 66 12.91 -0.69 4.86
C PHE A 66 12.61 -1.49 6.13
N VAL A 67 11.56 -2.30 6.14
CA VAL A 67 11.18 -3.08 7.33
C VAL A 67 12.23 -4.15 7.67
N ILE A 68 12.58 -5.01 6.73
CA ILE A 68 13.49 -6.13 6.97
C ILE A 68 14.93 -5.61 7.14
N GLY A 69 15.37 -4.73 6.25
CA GLY A 69 16.76 -4.26 6.22
C GLY A 69 17.06 -3.23 7.31
N VAL A 70 16.19 -2.23 7.50
CA VAL A 70 16.45 -1.15 8.47
C VAL A 70 15.92 -1.52 9.84
N LEU A 71 14.65 -1.88 9.98
CA LEU A 71 14.05 -2.10 11.31
C LEU A 71 14.53 -3.40 11.95
N MET A 72 14.41 -4.52 11.23
CA MET A 72 14.75 -5.83 11.79
C MET A 72 16.26 -6.07 11.83
N TYR A 73 16.98 -5.84 10.72
CA TYR A 73 18.41 -6.18 10.66
C TYR A 73 19.32 -5.10 11.26
N TRP A 74 19.15 -3.82 10.91
CA TRP A 74 20.04 -2.77 11.41
C TRP A 74 19.69 -2.34 12.84
N LEU A 75 18.41 -2.04 13.11
CA LEU A 75 17.98 -1.59 14.43
C LEU A 75 17.73 -2.75 15.42
N GLN A 76 17.77 -4.00 14.96
CA GLN A 76 17.51 -5.20 15.78
C GLN A 76 16.17 -5.11 16.52
N TRP A 77 15.17 -4.51 15.87
CA TRP A 77 13.86 -4.31 16.48
C TRP A 77 13.03 -5.58 16.36
N GLU A 78 12.93 -6.33 17.44
CA GLU A 78 12.09 -7.52 17.51
C GLU A 78 10.62 -7.13 17.71
N TRP A 79 9.72 -7.82 16.99
CA TRP A 79 8.30 -7.71 17.25
C TRP A 79 7.98 -8.44 18.55
N VAL A 80 7.84 -7.68 19.64
CA VAL A 80 7.42 -8.19 20.94
C VAL A 80 5.89 -8.06 21.02
N VAL A 81 5.21 -9.19 21.20
CA VAL A 81 3.77 -9.23 21.46
C VAL A 81 3.53 -8.77 22.90
N ASP A 82 3.62 -7.46 23.13
CA ASP A 82 3.15 -6.89 24.39
C ASP A 82 1.62 -7.02 24.40
N SER A 83 1.12 -7.95 25.20
CA SER A 83 -0.28 -8.39 25.34
C SER A 83 -1.29 -7.30 25.72
N ILE A 84 -0.85 -6.04 25.84
CA ILE A 84 -1.65 -4.90 26.29
C ILE A 84 -1.82 -3.84 25.17
N THR A 85 -1.03 -3.88 24.10
CA THR A 85 -1.07 -2.84 23.04
C THR A 85 -0.68 -3.37 21.66
N THR A 86 -1.17 -4.54 21.25
CA THR A 86 -1.13 -4.90 19.84
C THR A 86 -1.96 -3.89 19.07
N TYR A 87 -1.29 -2.99 18.34
CA TYR A 87 -1.88 -2.05 17.38
C TYR A 87 -2.32 -2.78 16.10
N VAL A 88 -2.75 -4.05 16.22
CA VAL A 88 -3.60 -4.66 15.22
C VAL A 88 -4.84 -3.78 15.20
N PRO A 89 -5.09 -3.00 14.14
CA PRO A 89 -6.28 -2.18 14.10
C PRO A 89 -7.45 -3.14 14.27
N VAL A 90 -8.19 -2.98 15.36
CA VAL A 90 -9.43 -3.71 15.65
C VAL A 90 -10.43 -3.59 14.49
N ASN A 91 -10.20 -2.62 13.60
CA ASN A 91 -10.96 -2.36 12.40
C ASN A 91 -10.11 -2.59 11.12
N VAL A 92 -10.49 -3.62 10.37
CA VAL A 92 -9.92 -4.01 9.05
C VAL A 92 -9.84 -2.82 8.09
N LEU A 93 -10.87 -1.98 8.05
CA LEU A 93 -10.91 -0.81 7.17
C LEU A 93 -9.79 0.17 7.49
N VAL A 94 -9.56 0.43 8.77
CA VAL A 94 -8.53 1.38 9.23
C VAL A 94 -7.14 0.87 8.84
N ALA A 95 -6.89 -0.44 9.00
CA ALA A 95 -5.68 -1.11 8.54
C ALA A 95 -5.43 -0.89 7.04
N SER A 96 -6.46 -1.19 6.23
CA SER A 96 -6.39 -1.08 4.79
C SER A 96 -6.21 0.36 4.32
N LEU A 97 -6.83 1.33 4.99
CA LEU A 97 -6.63 2.75 4.69
C LEU A 97 -5.20 3.21 5.00
N TYR A 98 -4.64 2.82 6.15
CA TYR A 98 -3.25 3.15 6.49
C TYR A 98 -2.26 2.51 5.53
N LEU A 99 -2.47 1.23 5.19
CA LEU A 99 -1.68 0.56 4.17
C LEU A 99 -1.78 1.28 2.82
N GLY A 100 -2.99 1.69 2.42
CA GLY A 100 -3.23 2.44 1.20
C GLY A 100 -2.54 3.80 1.19
N ALA A 101 -2.42 4.48 2.34
CA ALA A 101 -1.67 5.72 2.48
C ALA A 101 -0.16 5.50 2.30
N ILE A 102 0.41 4.43 2.88
CA ILE A 102 1.81 4.04 2.70
C ILE A 102 2.09 3.77 1.21
N TYR A 103 1.26 2.96 0.56
CA TYR A 103 1.38 2.67 -0.87
C TYR A 103 1.24 3.92 -1.72
N THR A 104 0.28 4.80 -1.41
CA THR A 104 0.08 6.07 -2.10
C THR A 104 1.35 6.92 -2.05
N PHE A 105 1.98 7.04 -0.88
CA PHE A 105 3.22 7.79 -0.72
C PHE A 105 4.37 7.18 -1.56
N LEU A 106 4.60 5.88 -1.44
CA LEU A 106 5.69 5.20 -2.16
C LEU A 106 5.49 5.20 -3.69
N GLN A 107 4.26 4.97 -4.14
CA GLN A 107 3.91 5.06 -5.57
C GLN A 107 4.08 6.49 -6.08
N SER A 108 3.70 7.49 -5.30
CA SER A 108 3.90 8.90 -5.68
C SER A 108 5.38 9.19 -5.92
N LEU A 109 6.29 8.70 -5.06
CA LEU A 109 7.74 8.82 -5.28
C LEU A 109 8.18 8.14 -6.59
N PHE A 110 7.69 6.93 -6.86
CA PHE A 110 7.97 6.22 -8.11
C PHE A 110 7.53 7.02 -9.35
N PHE A 111 6.31 7.58 -9.34
CA PHE A 111 5.81 8.39 -10.45
C PHE A 111 6.50 9.73 -10.59
N VAL A 112 6.96 10.35 -9.49
CA VAL A 112 7.80 11.57 -9.55
C VAL A 112 9.11 11.27 -10.30
N MET A 113 9.76 10.14 -10.02
CA MET A 113 11.01 9.76 -10.68
C MET A 113 10.81 9.48 -12.18
N LEU A 114 9.63 9.00 -12.57
CA LEU A 114 9.32 8.66 -13.96
C LEU A 114 8.57 9.75 -14.73
N LYS A 115 8.25 10.88 -14.10
CA LYS A 115 7.37 11.91 -14.68
C LYS A 115 7.89 12.45 -16.01
N GLU A 116 9.21 12.64 -16.12
CA GLU A 116 9.87 13.21 -17.29
C GLU A 116 9.93 12.22 -18.45
N LYS A 117 10.18 10.94 -18.15
CA LYS A 117 10.31 9.88 -19.15
C LYS A 117 8.98 9.54 -19.83
N TYR A 118 7.86 9.64 -19.10
CA TYR A 118 6.54 9.24 -19.57
C TYR A 118 5.55 10.40 -19.76
N CYS A 119 6.01 11.66 -19.70
CA CYS A 119 5.19 12.86 -19.86
C CYS A 119 3.93 12.86 -18.96
N ILE A 120 4.11 12.45 -17.71
CA ILE A 120 3.03 12.22 -16.76
C ILE A 120 2.61 13.53 -16.09
N VAL A 121 1.30 13.81 -16.08
CA VAL A 121 0.73 14.92 -15.30
C VAL A 121 0.58 14.49 -13.84
N PHE A 122 1.56 14.83 -13.00
CA PHE A 122 1.64 14.35 -11.62
C PHE A 122 0.37 14.58 -10.77
N PRO A 123 -0.27 15.78 -10.77
CA PRO A 123 -1.50 15.99 -9.98
C PRO A 123 -2.63 15.02 -10.33
N MET A 124 -2.77 14.68 -11.61
CA MET A 124 -3.78 13.72 -12.07
C MET A 124 -3.46 12.31 -11.60
N ILE A 125 -2.20 11.88 -11.71
CA ILE A 125 -1.78 10.56 -11.25
C ILE A 125 -1.90 10.45 -9.73
N LEU A 126 -1.59 11.50 -8.97
CA LEU A 126 -1.76 11.48 -7.52
C LEU A 126 -3.22 11.24 -7.13
N ILE A 127 -4.17 11.92 -7.79
CA ILE A 127 -5.62 11.69 -7.57
C ILE A 127 -5.97 10.24 -7.89
N VAL A 128 -5.50 9.72 -9.03
CA VAL A 128 -5.74 8.32 -9.41
C VAL A 128 -5.20 7.35 -8.36
N ILE A 129 -3.97 7.54 -7.89
CA ILE A 129 -3.35 6.69 -6.86
C ILE A 129 -4.19 6.71 -5.58
N VAL A 130 -4.56 7.89 -5.08
CA VAL A 130 -5.33 8.05 -3.84
C VAL A 130 -6.69 7.37 -3.96
N VAL A 131 -7.42 7.64 -5.06
CA VAL A 131 -8.76 7.07 -5.27
C VAL A 131 -8.68 5.56 -5.46
N SER A 132 -7.72 5.06 -6.23
CA SER A 132 -7.57 3.61 -6.44
C SER A 132 -7.21 2.86 -5.16
N ASN A 133 -6.28 3.38 -4.35
CA ASN A 133 -5.94 2.77 -3.06
C ASN A 133 -7.10 2.84 -2.06
N GLY A 134 -7.87 3.95 -2.06
CA GLY A 134 -9.06 4.09 -1.23
C GLY A 134 -10.17 3.10 -1.62
N LEU A 135 -10.47 2.97 -2.91
CA LEU A 135 -11.45 2.00 -3.41
C LEU A 135 -11.00 0.55 -3.17
N GLY A 136 -9.71 0.28 -3.38
CA GLY A 136 -9.13 -1.03 -3.08
C GLY A 136 -9.21 -1.38 -1.60
N ALA A 137 -8.96 -0.42 -0.70
CA ALA A 137 -9.10 -0.61 0.74
C ALA A 137 -10.56 -0.92 1.14
N LEU A 138 -11.52 -0.14 0.63
CA LEU A 138 -12.95 -0.32 0.91
C LEU A 138 -13.45 -1.70 0.45
N LEU A 139 -13.11 -2.10 -0.77
CA LEU A 139 -13.55 -3.39 -1.31
C LEU A 139 -12.80 -4.57 -0.70
N ALA A 140 -11.49 -4.45 -0.45
CA ALA A 140 -10.74 -5.49 0.25
C ALA A 140 -11.33 -5.76 1.64
N THR A 141 -11.72 -4.71 2.35
CA THR A 141 -12.39 -4.82 3.65
C THR A 141 -13.68 -5.64 3.55
N TYR A 142 -14.52 -5.36 2.53
CA TYR A 142 -15.74 -6.13 2.29
C TYR A 142 -15.43 -7.62 2.02
N PHE A 143 -14.41 -7.93 1.21
CA PHE A 143 -14.01 -9.31 0.93
C PHE A 143 -13.47 -10.02 2.18
N ILE A 144 -12.63 -9.36 2.98
CA ILE A 144 -12.07 -9.92 4.21
C ILE A 144 -13.21 -10.26 5.20
N TYR A 145 -14.15 -9.34 5.42
CA TYR A 145 -15.30 -9.62 6.27
C TYR A 145 -16.18 -10.74 5.72
N ALA A 146 -16.41 -10.79 4.40
CA ALA A 146 -17.19 -11.87 3.79
C ALA A 146 -16.53 -13.24 3.99
N LEU A 147 -15.20 -13.31 3.90
CA LEU A 147 -14.41 -14.52 4.13
C LEU A 147 -14.42 -14.97 5.60
N GLU A 148 -14.39 -14.04 6.56
CA GLU A 148 -14.42 -14.35 7.99
C GLU A 148 -15.81 -14.78 8.51
N ILE A 149 -16.89 -14.37 7.83
CA ILE A 149 -18.28 -14.65 8.23
C ILE A 149 -18.79 -16.00 7.67
N THR A 150 -18.12 -16.57 6.67
CA THR A 150 -18.43 -17.93 6.16
C THR A 150 -17.53 -18.97 6.83
N PRO A 151 -18.03 -19.75 7.82
CA PRO A 151 -17.27 -20.83 8.44
C PRO A 151 -17.02 -22.01 7.50
#